data_AF-A0A1Q7MMY3-F1
#
_entry.id   AF-A0A1Q7MMY3-F1
#
_cell.length_a   1.000
_cell.length_b   1.000
_cell.length_c   1.000
_cell.angle_alpha   90.00
_cell.angle_beta   90.00
_cell.angle_gamma   90.00
#
_symmetry.space_group_name_H-M   'P 1'
#
loop_
_entity.id
_entity.type
_entity.pdbx_description
1 polymer ?
#
loop_
_entity_poly.entity_id
_entity_poly.type
_entity_poly.pdbx_seq_one_letter_code
_entity_poly.pdbx_strand_id
1 'polypeptide(L)'
;MPIAAPAPQLPPQPAYPYATQPVQPYYQYQYPQNYWEVARTNKINNTLTGLLLLVIGVLISWIPFAGAIGGIVGFIGAILVLVGREPFGQDHVRNTTLALIFFIVGITVTIFGFFYALVYGLSSAIGGGSSSSIVAVFSIIFIIGGAIFGLSEVLLTYSLQKSPGRTLLWTAYAISIALGLVNLFLLPFSSGGFWTIFFGTGVFLFTGFLAAIPAAIYGTAFYLARERIVRHEIPPPMTQQSTGKPPW
;
A
#
# COMPACT_ATOMS: atom_id res chain seq x y z
N MET A 1 -18.64 74.19 -44.46
CA MET A 1 -18.15 73.12 -43.56
C MET A 1 -16.69 73.42 -43.24
N PRO A 2 -16.32 73.68 -41.98
CA PRO A 2 -14.92 73.86 -41.60
C PRO A 2 -14.20 72.51 -41.66
N ILE A 3 -13.08 72.45 -42.37
CA ILE A 3 -12.25 71.25 -42.54
C ILE A 3 -11.37 71.14 -41.28
N ALA A 4 -11.46 70.02 -40.58
CA ALA A 4 -10.68 69.74 -39.38
C ALA A 4 -9.17 69.69 -39.69
N ALA A 5 -8.35 70.28 -38.82
CA ALA A 5 -6.90 70.28 -38.95
C ALA A 5 -6.32 68.85 -38.78
N PRO A 6 -5.20 68.51 -39.45
CA PRO A 6 -4.58 67.19 -39.32
C PRO A 6 -3.99 66.97 -37.92
N ALA A 7 -4.15 65.75 -37.39
CA ALA A 7 -3.63 65.36 -36.08
C ALA A 7 -2.08 65.37 -36.04
N PRO A 8 -1.44 65.70 -34.90
CA PRO A 8 0.01 65.70 -34.77
C PRO A 8 0.60 64.30 -34.95
N GLN A 9 1.59 64.13 -35.82
CA GLN A 9 2.34 62.89 -35.98
C GLN A 9 3.33 62.72 -34.81
N LEU A 10 3.27 61.57 -34.13
CA LEU A 10 4.23 61.20 -33.08
C LEU A 10 5.63 60.96 -33.69
N PRO A 11 6.71 61.32 -33.00
CA PRO A 11 8.07 61.11 -33.50
C PRO A 11 8.40 59.61 -33.64
N PRO A 12 9.22 59.21 -34.63
CA PRO A 12 9.60 57.82 -34.82
C PRO A 12 10.41 57.30 -33.62
N GLN A 13 10.01 56.17 -33.03
CA GLN A 13 10.81 55.51 -31.99
C GLN A 13 12.11 54.92 -32.59
N PRO A 14 13.25 55.02 -31.88
CA PRO A 14 14.49 54.40 -32.33
C PRO A 14 14.38 52.87 -32.28
N ALA A 15 14.70 52.21 -33.40
CA ALA A 15 14.80 50.77 -33.49
C ALA A 15 16.08 50.28 -32.81
N TYR A 16 15.95 49.67 -31.62
CA TYR A 16 17.06 48.95 -31.00
C TYR A 16 17.27 47.62 -31.73
N PRO A 17 18.50 47.26 -32.13
CA PRO A 17 18.76 45.94 -32.68
C PRO A 17 18.58 44.90 -31.58
N TYR A 18 17.66 43.97 -31.79
CA TYR A 18 17.56 42.78 -30.96
C TYR A 18 18.89 42.03 -31.05
N ALA A 19 19.65 42.02 -29.95
CA ALA A 19 20.78 41.11 -29.81
C ALA A 19 20.23 39.68 -29.93
N THR A 20 20.59 38.99 -31.00
CA THR A 20 20.34 37.56 -31.15
C THR A 20 21.08 36.84 -30.04
N GLN A 21 20.33 36.38 -29.03
CA GLN A 21 20.90 35.48 -28.02
C GLN A 21 21.45 34.25 -28.74
N PRO A 22 22.68 33.79 -28.44
CA PRO A 22 23.21 32.58 -29.03
C PRO A 22 22.30 31.41 -28.67
N VAL A 23 21.79 30.74 -29.71
CA VAL A 23 21.01 29.51 -29.56
C VAL A 23 21.88 28.49 -28.85
N GLN A 24 21.58 28.24 -27.58
CA GLN A 24 22.25 27.21 -26.78
C GLN A 24 22.05 25.86 -27.48
N PRO A 25 23.12 25.11 -27.80
CA PRO A 25 22.98 23.78 -28.36
C PRO A 25 22.13 22.92 -27.42
N TYR A 26 20.99 22.44 -27.91
CA TYR A 26 20.18 21.48 -27.19
C TYR A 26 20.98 20.17 -27.11
N TYR A 27 21.67 19.95 -25.99
CA TYR A 27 22.32 18.68 -25.71
C TYR A 27 21.23 17.61 -25.56
N GLN A 28 20.99 16.85 -26.62
CA GLN A 28 20.26 15.58 -26.54
C GLN A 28 21.07 14.67 -25.60
N TYR A 29 20.55 14.41 -24.40
CA TYR A 29 21.15 13.47 -23.47
C TYR A 29 21.13 12.08 -24.11
N GLN A 30 22.28 11.64 -24.64
CA GLN A 30 22.43 10.32 -25.22
C GLN A 30 22.51 9.29 -24.09
N TYR A 31 21.38 8.70 -23.74
CA TYR A 31 21.34 7.59 -22.79
C TYR A 31 22.15 6.41 -23.33
N PRO A 32 22.94 5.72 -22.48
CA PRO A 32 23.58 4.47 -22.85
C PRO A 32 22.53 3.50 -23.41
N GLN A 33 22.87 2.79 -24.50
CA GLN A 33 21.97 1.87 -25.21
C GLN A 33 21.27 0.84 -24.31
N ASN A 34 21.74 0.62 -23.07
CA ASN A 34 21.22 -0.39 -22.13
C ASN A 34 20.61 0.23 -20.84
N TYR A 35 20.51 1.55 -20.72
CA TYR A 35 20.04 2.21 -19.48
C TYR A 35 18.65 1.73 -19.04
N TRP A 36 17.75 1.54 -20.01
CA TRP A 36 16.38 1.09 -19.79
C TRP A 36 16.31 -0.39 -19.34
N GLU A 37 17.23 -1.23 -19.81
CA GLU A 37 17.36 -2.63 -19.34
C GLU A 37 17.80 -2.68 -17.89
N VAL A 38 18.78 -1.85 -17.51
CA VAL A 38 19.28 -1.74 -16.14
C VAL A 38 18.18 -1.21 -15.21
N ALA A 39 17.49 -0.13 -15.62
CA ALA A 39 16.38 0.44 -14.84
C ALA A 39 15.24 -0.56 -14.65
N ARG A 40 14.87 -1.30 -15.70
CA ARG A 40 13.86 -2.37 -15.62
C ARG A 40 14.29 -3.49 -14.69
N THR A 41 15.53 -3.96 -14.81
CA THR A 41 16.08 -5.02 -13.95
C THR A 41 16.08 -4.61 -12.49
N ASN A 42 16.46 -3.36 -12.19
CA ASN A 42 16.40 -2.83 -10.82
C ASN A 42 14.97 -2.81 -10.27
N LYS A 43 13.98 -2.41 -11.07
CA LYS A 43 12.57 -2.44 -10.67
C LYS A 43 12.08 -3.87 -10.39
N ILE A 44 12.46 -4.84 -11.24
CA ILE A 44 12.16 -6.26 -11.02
C ILE A 44 12.82 -6.75 -9.72
N ASN A 45 14.08 -6.41 -9.48
CA ASN A 45 14.82 -6.79 -8.27
C ASN A 45 14.20 -6.17 -7.00
N ASN A 46 13.70 -4.94 -7.09
CA ASN A 46 12.94 -4.30 -6.01
C ASN A 46 11.67 -5.10 -5.72
N THR A 47 10.88 -5.48 -6.72
CA THR A 47 9.69 -6.31 -6.51
C THR A 47 10.03 -7.69 -5.96
N LEU A 48 11.11 -8.34 -6.41
CA LEU A 48 11.56 -9.63 -5.88
C LEU A 48 11.95 -9.56 -4.41
N THR A 49 12.71 -8.54 -4.05
CA THR A 49 13.11 -8.27 -2.66
C THR A 49 11.88 -7.90 -1.83
N GLY A 50 11.00 -7.05 -2.38
CA GLY A 50 9.77 -6.62 -1.74
C GLY A 50 8.83 -7.78 -1.42
N LEU A 51 8.64 -8.71 -2.36
CA LEU A 51 7.86 -9.93 -2.14
C LEU A 51 8.48 -10.84 -1.09
N LEU A 52 9.81 -10.96 -1.05
CA LEU A 52 10.50 -11.73 0.00
C LEU A 52 10.26 -11.10 1.38
N LEU A 53 10.39 -9.78 1.49
CA LEU A 53 10.12 -9.06 2.74
C LEU A 53 8.64 -9.16 3.13
N LEU A 54 7.70 -9.16 2.18
CA LEU A 54 6.28 -9.40 2.47
C LEU A 54 6.04 -10.80 3.03
N VAL A 55 6.68 -11.84 2.47
CA VAL A 55 6.63 -13.21 3.00
C VAL A 55 7.14 -13.24 4.44
N ILE A 56 8.33 -12.70 4.69
CA ILE A 56 8.94 -12.70 6.03
C ILE A 56 8.09 -11.86 6.99
N GLY A 57 7.67 -10.68 6.55
CA GLY A 57 6.88 -9.74 7.33
C GLY A 57 5.57 -10.35 7.80
N VAL A 58 4.81 -10.98 6.90
CA VAL A 58 3.53 -11.60 7.25
C VAL A 58 3.69 -12.85 8.12
N LEU A 59 4.75 -13.65 7.90
CA LEU A 59 5.02 -14.83 8.72
C LEU A 59 5.50 -14.48 10.14
N ILE A 60 5.97 -13.26 10.37
CA ILE A 60 6.35 -12.76 11.70
C ILE A 60 5.23 -11.92 12.31
N SER A 61 4.37 -11.27 11.51
CA SER A 61 3.39 -10.27 11.97
C SER A 61 2.36 -10.83 12.95
N TRP A 62 2.01 -12.12 12.85
CA TRP A 62 1.06 -12.77 13.74
C TRP A 62 1.65 -13.07 15.12
N ILE A 63 2.98 -13.14 15.26
CA ILE A 63 3.65 -13.53 16.50
C ILE A 63 3.50 -12.38 17.52
N PRO A 64 2.90 -12.62 18.70
CA PRO A 64 2.83 -11.63 19.76
C PRO A 64 4.23 -11.10 20.11
N PHE A 65 4.35 -9.80 20.41
CA PHE A 65 5.61 -9.09 20.71
C PHE A 65 6.58 -8.91 19.52
N ALA A 66 6.65 -9.85 18.57
CA ALA A 66 7.45 -9.72 17.35
C ALA A 66 6.66 -9.11 16.17
N GLY A 67 5.33 -9.01 16.28
CA GLY A 67 4.47 -8.58 15.19
C GLY A 67 4.77 -7.17 14.66
N ALA A 68 5.26 -6.26 15.50
CA ALA A 68 5.71 -4.94 15.07
C ALA A 68 6.90 -5.00 14.10
N ILE A 69 7.84 -5.93 14.33
CA ILE A 69 8.96 -6.17 13.42
C ILE A 69 8.43 -6.71 12.09
N GLY A 70 7.52 -7.68 12.14
CA GLY A 70 6.84 -8.21 10.95
C GLY A 70 6.13 -7.12 10.14
N GLY A 71 5.42 -6.21 10.83
CA GLY A 71 4.74 -5.07 10.21
C GLY A 71 5.70 -4.09 9.52
N ILE A 72 6.82 -3.73 10.15
CA ILE A 72 7.84 -2.87 9.55
C ILE A 72 8.46 -3.55 8.32
N VAL A 73 8.84 -4.81 8.45
CA VAL A 73 9.43 -5.60 7.36
C VAL A 73 8.46 -5.72 6.18
N GLY A 74 7.18 -6.01 6.45
CA GLY A 74 6.12 -6.07 5.45
C GLY A 74 5.87 -4.72 4.79
N PHE A 75 5.90 -3.62 5.54
CA PHE A 75 5.74 -2.26 5.01
C PHE A 75 6.88 -1.88 4.06
N ILE A 76 8.14 -2.14 4.44
CA ILE A 76 9.30 -1.94 3.55
C ILE A 76 9.13 -2.81 2.29
N GLY A 77 8.69 -4.06 2.45
CA GLY A 77 8.40 -4.95 1.34
C GLY A 77 7.37 -4.38 0.37
N ALA A 78 6.26 -3.85 0.90
CA ALA A 78 5.21 -3.21 0.10
C ALA A 78 5.70 -1.98 -0.67
N ILE A 79 6.54 -1.14 -0.05
CA ILE A 79 7.17 0.01 -0.72
C ILE A 79 8.04 -0.46 -1.90
N LEU A 80 8.85 -1.50 -1.70
CA LEU A 80 9.70 -2.01 -2.78
C LEU A 80 8.88 -2.57 -3.96
N VAL A 81 7.77 -3.27 -3.68
CA VAL A 81 6.82 -3.71 -4.71
C VAL A 81 6.18 -2.51 -5.42
N LEU A 82 5.82 -1.45 -4.68
CA LEU A 82 5.27 -0.22 -5.23
C LEU A 82 6.25 0.50 -6.15
N VAL A 83 7.52 0.61 -5.76
CA VAL A 83 8.57 1.23 -6.58
C VAL A 83 8.90 0.36 -7.81
N GLY A 84 8.83 -0.96 -7.68
CA GLY A 84 9.13 -1.92 -8.74
C GLY A 84 7.96 -2.22 -9.70
N ARG A 85 6.81 -1.55 -9.58
CA ARG A 85 5.56 -1.95 -10.24
C ARG A 85 5.53 -1.83 -11.78
N GLU A 86 6.28 -0.89 -12.35
CA GLU A 86 6.14 -0.53 -13.78
C GLU A 86 6.39 -1.66 -14.78
N PRO A 87 7.42 -2.52 -14.65
CA PRO A 87 7.69 -3.59 -15.60
C PRO A 87 6.59 -4.65 -15.70
N PHE A 88 5.69 -4.75 -14.71
CA PHE A 88 4.65 -5.78 -14.62
C PHE A 88 3.33 -5.37 -15.29
N GLY A 89 3.30 -4.22 -15.97
CA GLY A 89 2.16 -3.76 -16.77
C GLY A 89 1.15 -2.89 -16.02
N GLN A 90 0.27 -2.25 -16.78
CA GLN A 90 -0.66 -1.23 -16.28
C GLN A 90 -1.66 -1.76 -15.25
N ASP A 91 -2.08 -3.03 -15.36
CA ASP A 91 -2.96 -3.66 -14.36
C ASP A 91 -2.29 -3.73 -12.98
N HIS A 92 -0.99 -4.06 -12.94
CA HIS A 92 -0.26 -4.07 -11.68
C HIS A 92 -0.08 -2.66 -11.14
N VAL A 93 0.23 -1.68 -11.99
CA VAL A 93 0.33 -0.27 -11.58
C VAL A 93 -0.98 0.22 -10.96
N ARG A 94 -2.12 -0.08 -11.59
CA ARG A 94 -3.46 0.27 -11.09
C ARG A 94 -3.73 -0.41 -9.75
N ASN A 95 -3.54 -1.72 -9.66
CA ASN A 95 -3.85 -2.47 -8.45
C ASN A 95 -2.97 -2.03 -7.28
N THR A 96 -1.68 -1.82 -7.50
CA THR A 96 -0.75 -1.34 -6.48
C THR A 96 -1.05 0.12 -6.06
N THR A 97 -1.58 0.95 -6.97
CA THR A 97 -2.08 2.29 -6.62
C THR A 97 -3.33 2.23 -5.74
N LEU A 98 -4.30 1.38 -6.10
CA LEU A 98 -5.48 1.14 -5.26
C LEU A 98 -5.08 0.55 -3.91
N ALA A 99 -4.12 -0.36 -3.88
CA ALA A 99 -3.56 -0.92 -2.66
C ALA A 99 -3.00 0.18 -1.75
N LEU A 100 -2.25 1.15 -2.30
CA LEU A 100 -1.75 2.29 -1.54
C LEU A 100 -2.90 3.15 -0.96
N ILE A 101 -3.96 3.39 -1.73
CA ILE A 101 -5.13 4.14 -1.25
C ILE A 101 -5.79 3.39 -0.09
N PHE A 102 -6.09 2.10 -0.25
CA PHE A 102 -6.70 1.29 0.81
C PHE A 102 -5.79 1.17 2.05
N PHE A 103 -4.48 1.10 1.87
CA PHE A 103 -3.51 1.13 2.96
C PHE A 103 -3.63 2.42 3.78
N ILE A 104 -3.61 3.59 3.12
CA ILE A 104 -3.71 4.90 3.78
C ILE A 104 -5.07 5.04 4.47
N VAL A 105 -6.16 4.66 3.81
CA VAL A 105 -7.51 4.73 4.38
C VAL A 105 -7.64 3.80 5.59
N GLY A 106 -7.17 2.55 5.48
CA GLY A 106 -7.23 1.57 6.56
C GLY A 106 -6.45 2.01 7.80
N ILE A 107 -5.22 2.53 7.61
CA ILE A 107 -4.42 3.09 8.71
C ILE A 107 -5.08 4.31 9.31
N THR A 108 -5.59 5.24 8.48
CA THR A 108 -6.30 6.43 8.94
C THR A 108 -7.49 6.03 9.81
N VAL A 109 -8.36 5.13 9.35
CA VAL A 109 -9.52 4.63 10.11
C VAL A 109 -9.07 4.01 11.44
N THR A 110 -8.00 3.21 11.42
CA THR A 110 -7.49 2.54 12.62
C THR A 110 -6.93 3.54 13.64
N ILE A 111 -6.15 4.53 13.20
CA ILE A 111 -5.55 5.55 14.07
C ILE A 111 -6.63 6.46 14.65
N PHE A 112 -7.48 7.07 13.81
CA PHE A 112 -8.53 7.97 14.29
C PHE A 112 -9.54 7.23 15.16
N GLY A 113 -9.89 6.00 14.78
CA GLY A 113 -10.76 5.16 15.57
C GLY A 113 -10.15 4.76 16.92
N PHE A 114 -8.84 4.48 16.97
CA PHE A 114 -8.13 4.25 18.24
C PHE A 114 -8.24 5.47 19.17
N PHE A 115 -7.95 6.68 18.67
CA PHE A 115 -8.06 7.89 19.48
C PHE A 115 -9.50 8.18 19.90
N TYR A 116 -10.47 7.99 18.99
CA TYR A 116 -11.89 8.13 19.30
C TYR A 116 -12.30 7.17 20.43
N ALA A 117 -11.93 5.90 20.32
CA ALA A 117 -12.28 4.89 21.30
C ALA A 117 -11.55 5.09 22.64
N LEU A 118 -10.32 5.64 22.61
CA LEU A 118 -9.58 6.05 23.80
C LEU A 118 -10.30 7.19 24.53
N VAL A 119 -10.67 8.27 23.81
CA VAL A 119 -11.39 9.42 24.39
C VAL A 119 -12.75 8.98 24.92
N TYR A 120 -13.51 8.23 24.12
CA TYR A 120 -14.80 7.66 24.54
C TYR A 120 -14.63 6.78 25.78
N GLY A 121 -13.58 5.97 25.84
CA GLY A 121 -13.28 5.10 26.96
C GLY A 121 -12.98 5.87 28.25
N LEU A 122 -12.16 6.93 28.17
CA LEU A 122 -11.89 7.81 29.30
C LEU A 122 -13.17 8.52 29.77
N SER A 123 -13.96 9.07 28.85
CA SER A 123 -15.22 9.75 29.19
C SER A 123 -16.23 8.79 29.85
N SER A 124 -16.35 7.57 29.34
CA SER A 124 -17.20 6.53 29.90
C SER A 124 -16.76 6.10 31.29
N ALA A 125 -15.45 5.96 31.54
CA ALA A 125 -14.93 5.60 32.85
C ALA A 125 -15.21 6.68 33.91
N ILE A 126 -15.11 7.95 33.54
CA ILE A 126 -15.44 9.08 34.42
C ILE A 126 -16.95 9.17 34.70
N GLY A 127 -17.79 8.86 33.70
CA GLY A 127 -19.25 8.90 33.79
C GLY A 127 -19.90 7.65 34.40
N GLY A 128 -19.12 6.69 34.93
CA GLY A 128 -19.65 5.44 35.52
C GLY A 128 -20.14 4.40 34.51
N GLY A 129 -19.74 4.51 33.23
CA GLY A 129 -20.08 3.56 32.18
C GLY A 129 -19.29 2.24 32.26
N SER A 130 -19.80 1.20 31.59
CA SER A 130 -19.22 -0.14 31.58
C SER A 130 -18.06 -0.30 30.59
N SER A 131 -17.01 -1.01 31.00
CA SER A 131 -15.83 -1.32 30.17
C SER A 131 -16.15 -2.13 28.90
N SER A 132 -17.23 -2.90 28.91
CA SER A 132 -17.69 -3.72 27.78
C SER A 132 -18.06 -2.89 26.53
N SER A 133 -18.67 -1.72 26.72
CA SER A 133 -19.07 -0.83 25.61
C SER A 133 -17.85 -0.25 24.89
N ILE A 134 -16.78 0.01 25.63
CA ILE A 134 -15.51 0.55 25.11
C ILE A 134 -14.81 -0.51 24.26
N VAL A 135 -14.70 -1.75 24.78
CA VAL A 135 -14.08 -2.88 24.08
C VAL A 135 -14.81 -3.20 22.77
N ALA A 136 -16.14 -3.11 22.75
CA ALA A 136 -16.94 -3.33 21.55
C ALA A 136 -16.65 -2.29 20.46
N VAL A 137 -16.62 -0.99 20.81
CA VAL A 137 -16.29 0.10 19.87
C VAL A 137 -14.88 -0.06 19.30
N PHE A 138 -13.88 -0.35 20.16
CA PHE A 138 -12.51 -0.66 19.72
C PHE A 138 -12.49 -1.82 18.73
N SER A 139 -13.17 -2.92 19.04
CA SER A 139 -13.17 -4.13 18.22
C SER A 139 -13.76 -3.87 16.83
N ILE A 140 -14.88 -3.14 16.76
CA ILE A 140 -15.52 -2.78 15.48
C ILE A 140 -14.59 -1.94 14.62
N ILE A 141 -13.94 -0.94 15.21
CA ILE A 141 -12.98 -0.07 14.51
C ILE A 141 -11.81 -0.87 13.96
N PHE A 142 -11.24 -1.78 14.77
CA PHE A 142 -10.14 -2.64 14.34
C PHE A 142 -10.55 -3.58 13.21
N ILE A 143 -11.78 -4.10 13.22
CA ILE A 143 -12.30 -4.96 12.14
C ILE A 143 -12.48 -4.15 10.85
N ILE A 144 -13.06 -2.96 10.93
CA ILE A 144 -13.27 -2.11 9.74
C ILE A 144 -11.91 -1.66 9.19
N GLY A 145 -11.04 -1.11 10.03
CA GLY A 145 -9.70 -0.68 9.64
C GLY A 145 -8.85 -1.82 9.08
N GLY A 146 -8.88 -2.99 9.74
CA GLY A 146 -8.21 -4.20 9.30
C GLY A 146 -8.77 -4.78 8.00
N ALA A 147 -10.09 -4.73 7.78
CA ALA A 147 -10.72 -5.18 6.54
C ALA A 147 -10.35 -4.27 5.36
N ILE A 148 -10.30 -2.95 5.57
CA ILE A 148 -9.84 -1.99 4.56
C ILE A 148 -8.35 -2.20 4.27
N PHE A 149 -7.54 -2.36 5.32
CA PHE A 149 -6.11 -2.64 5.20
C PHE A 149 -5.85 -3.95 4.44
N GLY A 150 -6.58 -5.03 4.74
CA GLY A 150 -6.42 -6.32 4.07
C GLY A 150 -6.70 -6.27 2.57
N LEU A 151 -7.57 -5.36 2.10
CA LEU A 151 -7.74 -5.14 0.65
C LEU A 151 -6.46 -4.64 -0.01
N SER A 152 -5.65 -3.85 0.71
CA SER A 152 -4.34 -3.43 0.22
C SER A 152 -3.42 -4.63 -0.03
N GLU A 153 -3.33 -5.54 0.92
CA GLU A 153 -2.46 -6.73 0.83
C GLU A 153 -2.84 -7.63 -0.35
N VAL A 154 -4.15 -7.81 -0.57
CA VAL A 154 -4.68 -8.56 -1.73
C VAL A 154 -4.29 -7.86 -3.02
N LEU A 155 -4.62 -6.58 -3.16
CA LEU A 155 -4.42 -5.84 -4.42
C LEU A 155 -2.94 -5.69 -4.79
N LEU A 156 -2.06 -5.59 -3.79
CA LEU A 156 -0.63 -5.40 -3.96
C LEU A 156 0.02 -6.48 -4.83
N THR A 157 -0.45 -7.72 -4.76
CA THR A 157 0.14 -8.85 -5.52
C THR A 157 -0.85 -9.52 -6.48
N TYR A 158 -2.11 -9.07 -6.50
CA TYR A 158 -3.20 -9.69 -7.25
C TYR A 158 -2.90 -9.93 -8.73
N SER A 159 -2.33 -8.92 -9.41
CA SER A 159 -2.00 -9.01 -10.84
C SER A 159 -0.76 -9.88 -11.12
N LEU A 160 0.13 -10.03 -10.13
CA LEU A 160 1.32 -10.88 -10.23
C LEU A 160 0.99 -12.37 -10.09
N GLN A 161 -0.23 -12.71 -9.70
CA GLN A 161 -0.64 -14.09 -9.42
C GLN A 161 -1.47 -14.73 -10.54
N LYS A 162 -1.37 -16.06 -10.64
CA LYS A 162 -2.28 -16.92 -11.43
C LYS A 162 -3.59 -17.12 -10.66
N SER A 163 -4.60 -17.70 -11.33
CA SER A 163 -5.92 -17.96 -10.73
C SER A 163 -5.87 -18.65 -9.35
N PRO A 164 -5.06 -19.70 -9.11
CA PRO A 164 -4.96 -20.31 -7.78
C PRO A 164 -4.40 -19.36 -6.70
N GLY A 165 -3.40 -18.55 -7.05
CA GLY A 165 -2.83 -17.56 -6.12
C GLY A 165 -3.85 -16.51 -5.71
N ARG A 166 -4.65 -16.03 -6.67
CA ARG A 166 -5.72 -15.05 -6.41
C ARG A 166 -6.76 -15.61 -5.44
N THR A 167 -7.11 -16.89 -5.58
CA THR A 167 -7.98 -17.58 -4.62
C THR A 167 -7.35 -17.62 -3.23
N LEU A 168 -6.04 -17.91 -3.11
CA LEU A 168 -5.35 -17.88 -1.82
C LEU A 168 -5.42 -16.50 -1.15
N LEU A 169 -5.20 -15.42 -1.90
CA LEU A 169 -5.32 -14.06 -1.36
C LEU A 169 -6.71 -13.76 -0.80
N TRP A 170 -7.76 -14.06 -1.56
CA TRP A 170 -9.14 -13.84 -1.12
C TRP A 170 -9.53 -14.75 0.03
N THR A 171 -9.06 -16.00 0.06
CA THR A 171 -9.27 -16.92 1.18
C THR A 171 -8.58 -16.42 2.43
N ALA A 172 -7.32 -15.99 2.35
CA ALA A 172 -6.61 -15.40 3.49
C ALA A 172 -7.34 -14.17 4.02
N TYR A 173 -7.77 -13.28 3.13
CA TYR A 173 -8.56 -12.10 3.47
C TYR A 173 -9.86 -12.45 4.19
N ALA A 174 -10.63 -13.41 3.65
CA ALA A 174 -11.88 -13.86 4.25
C ALA A 174 -11.66 -14.48 5.63
N ILE A 175 -10.60 -15.28 5.81
CA ILE A 175 -10.22 -15.86 7.10
C ILE A 175 -9.85 -14.74 8.10
N SER A 176 -9.09 -13.73 7.69
CA SER A 176 -8.74 -12.59 8.55
C SER A 176 -9.99 -11.84 9.04
N ILE A 177 -10.98 -11.61 8.16
CA ILE A 177 -12.26 -11.00 8.56
C ILE A 177 -13.01 -11.92 9.53
N ALA A 178 -13.10 -13.21 9.22
CA ALA A 178 -13.80 -14.17 10.08
C ALA A 178 -13.18 -14.23 11.48
N LEU A 179 -11.84 -14.23 11.59
CA LEU A 179 -11.14 -14.14 12.87
C LEU A 179 -11.42 -12.82 13.60
N GLY A 180 -11.48 -11.70 12.87
CA GLY A 180 -11.89 -10.42 13.44
C GLY A 180 -13.30 -10.47 14.04
N LEU A 181 -14.26 -11.07 13.33
CA LEU A 181 -15.62 -11.26 13.83
C LEU A 181 -15.68 -12.20 15.04
N VAL A 182 -14.94 -13.32 15.01
CA VAL A 182 -14.83 -14.22 16.16
C VAL A 182 -14.30 -13.46 17.38
N ASN A 183 -13.28 -12.62 17.21
CA ASN A 183 -12.77 -11.77 18.30
C ASN A 183 -13.84 -10.81 18.84
N LEU A 184 -14.62 -10.18 17.98
CA LEU A 184 -15.72 -9.30 18.39
C LEU A 184 -16.72 -10.00 19.32
N PHE A 185 -17.06 -11.26 19.01
CA PHE A 185 -18.02 -12.02 19.80
C PHE A 185 -17.39 -12.62 21.07
N LEU A 186 -16.10 -12.97 21.05
CA LEU A 186 -15.43 -13.59 22.21
C LEU A 186 -14.93 -12.58 23.25
N LEU A 187 -14.53 -11.38 22.85
CA LEU A 187 -13.94 -10.37 23.76
C LEU A 187 -14.85 -9.95 24.94
N PRO A 188 -16.18 -9.77 24.79
CA PRO A 188 -17.06 -9.47 25.92
C PRO A 188 -17.06 -10.53 27.03
N PHE A 189 -16.75 -11.79 26.70
CA PHE A 189 -16.62 -12.89 27.67
C PHE A 189 -15.29 -12.87 28.45
N SER A 190 -14.31 -12.10 27.99
CA SER A 190 -12.99 -11.94 28.63
C SER A 190 -12.94 -10.81 29.66
N SER A 191 -13.93 -9.91 29.64
CA SER A 191 -14.03 -8.73 30.51
C SER A 191 -14.99 -8.96 31.67
N GLY A 192 -14.65 -9.87 32.61
CA GLY A 192 -15.37 -10.00 33.88
C GLY A 192 -15.17 -11.33 34.63
N GLY A 193 -14.72 -11.26 35.89
CA GLY A 193 -14.72 -12.39 36.83
C GLY A 193 -13.67 -13.48 36.56
N PHE A 194 -13.94 -14.71 37.05
CA PHE A 194 -13.09 -15.91 36.97
C PHE A 194 -12.49 -16.17 35.57
N TRP A 195 -13.19 -15.74 34.51
CA TRP A 195 -12.77 -15.86 33.12
C TRP A 195 -11.60 -14.93 32.74
N THR A 196 -11.46 -13.74 33.34
CA THR A 196 -10.36 -12.80 33.03
C THR A 196 -8.97 -13.38 33.39
N ILE A 197 -8.91 -14.24 34.42
CA ILE A 197 -7.67 -14.85 34.91
C ILE A 197 -7.25 -16.05 34.05
N PHE A 198 -8.22 -16.81 33.50
CA PHE A 198 -7.96 -17.96 32.62
C PHE A 198 -7.85 -17.59 31.12
N PHE A 199 -8.58 -16.55 30.69
CA PHE A 199 -8.80 -16.22 29.28
C PHE A 199 -8.39 -14.79 28.91
N GLY A 200 -8.04 -13.90 29.84
CA GLY A 200 -7.68 -12.50 29.52
C GLY A 200 -6.42 -12.38 28.66
N THR A 201 -5.34 -13.08 29.04
CA THR A 201 -4.15 -13.28 28.19
C THR A 201 -4.31 -14.47 27.26
N GLY A 202 -5.04 -15.52 27.68
CA GLY A 202 -5.23 -16.76 26.92
C GLY A 202 -6.01 -16.58 25.60
N VAL A 203 -7.11 -15.81 25.59
CA VAL A 203 -7.91 -15.54 24.37
C VAL A 203 -7.15 -14.64 23.42
N PHE A 204 -6.46 -13.63 23.93
CA PHE A 204 -5.64 -12.74 23.10
C PHE A 204 -4.49 -13.49 22.42
N LEU A 205 -3.84 -14.41 23.14
CA LEU A 205 -2.81 -15.28 22.57
C LEU A 205 -3.42 -16.32 21.63
N PHE A 206 -4.52 -16.97 21.99
CA PHE A 206 -5.20 -17.98 21.17
C PHE A 206 -5.61 -17.43 19.80
N THR A 207 -6.20 -16.25 19.76
CA THR A 207 -6.63 -15.62 18.51
C THR A 207 -5.44 -15.07 17.72
N GLY A 208 -4.38 -14.64 18.40
CA GLY A 208 -3.08 -14.35 17.80
C GLY A 208 -2.44 -15.59 17.12
N PHE A 209 -2.50 -16.75 17.75
CA PHE A 209 -2.04 -18.01 17.15
C PHE A 209 -2.89 -18.43 15.94
N LEU A 210 -4.21 -18.20 15.98
CA LEU A 210 -5.07 -18.46 14.82
C LEU A 210 -4.77 -17.52 13.65
N ALA A 211 -4.25 -16.32 13.89
CA ALA A 211 -3.79 -15.42 12.84
C ALA A 211 -2.57 -15.96 12.07
N ALA A 212 -1.90 -17.01 12.56
CA ALA A 212 -0.87 -17.72 11.79
C ALA A 212 -1.45 -18.37 10.52
N ILE A 213 -2.72 -18.74 10.51
CA ILE A 213 -3.39 -19.37 9.36
C ILE A 213 -3.46 -18.41 8.17
N PRO A 214 -4.12 -17.23 8.25
CA PRO A 214 -4.11 -16.29 7.14
C PRO A 214 -2.70 -15.81 6.81
N ALA A 215 -1.81 -15.66 7.80
CA ALA A 215 -0.42 -15.28 7.55
C ALA A 215 0.32 -16.31 6.67
N ALA A 216 0.16 -17.61 6.94
CA ALA A 216 0.74 -18.67 6.14
C ALA A 216 0.18 -18.69 4.70
N ILE A 217 -1.13 -18.43 4.55
CA ILE A 217 -1.78 -18.38 3.23
C ILE A 217 -1.29 -17.16 2.43
N TYR A 218 -1.24 -15.97 3.04
CA TYR A 218 -0.67 -14.77 2.42
C TYR A 218 0.80 -14.97 2.05
N GLY A 219 1.61 -15.49 2.99
CA GLY A 219 3.02 -15.80 2.75
C GLY A 219 3.20 -16.76 1.58
N THR A 220 2.37 -17.79 1.47
CA THR A 220 2.38 -18.72 0.33
C THR A 220 2.03 -18.00 -0.97
N ALA A 221 0.99 -17.15 -0.96
CA ALA A 221 0.57 -16.40 -2.15
C ALA A 221 1.66 -15.41 -2.63
N PHE A 222 2.34 -14.72 -1.70
CA PHE A 222 3.46 -13.83 -2.01
C PHE A 222 4.68 -14.61 -2.51
N TYR A 223 4.97 -15.77 -1.93
CA TYR A 223 6.05 -16.65 -2.38
C TYR A 223 5.79 -17.15 -3.81
N LEU A 224 4.57 -17.60 -4.12
CA LEU A 224 4.20 -18.02 -5.46
C LEU A 224 4.30 -16.88 -6.48
N ALA A 225 3.89 -15.66 -6.11
CA ALA A 225 4.08 -14.49 -6.96
C ALA A 225 5.57 -14.24 -7.26
N ARG A 226 6.43 -14.37 -6.24
CA ARG A 226 7.88 -14.21 -6.38
C ARG A 226 8.47 -15.29 -7.28
N GLU A 227 8.07 -16.54 -7.10
CA GLU A 227 8.57 -17.67 -7.87
C GLU A 227 8.29 -17.51 -9.37
N ARG A 228 7.13 -16.96 -9.74
CA ARG A 228 6.81 -16.67 -11.15
C ARG A 228 7.78 -15.68 -11.78
N ILE A 229 8.22 -14.68 -11.00
CA ILE A 229 9.20 -13.69 -11.46
C ILE A 229 10.57 -14.36 -11.63
N VAL A 230 10.99 -15.19 -10.67
CA VAL A 230 12.25 -15.94 -10.74
C VAL A 230 12.27 -16.93 -11.91
N ARG A 231 11.12 -17.56 -12.21
CA ARG A 231 10.94 -18.45 -13.37
C ARG A 231 10.79 -17.69 -14.69
N HIS A 232 10.92 -16.36 -14.69
CA HIS A 232 10.80 -15.51 -15.87
C HIS A 232 9.44 -15.63 -16.60
N GLU A 233 8.38 -16.06 -15.91
CA GLU A 233 7.03 -16.07 -16.47
C GLU A 233 6.49 -14.64 -16.64
N ILE A 234 6.96 -13.73 -15.78
CA ILE A 234 6.67 -12.30 -15.77
C ILE A 234 7.93 -11.56 -15.30
N PRO A 235 8.16 -10.31 -15.75
CA PRO A 235 7.39 -9.56 -16.74
C PRO A 235 7.71 -9.96 -18.20
N PRO A 236 6.81 -9.69 -19.18
CA PRO A 236 7.01 -10.04 -20.59
C PRO A 236 8.32 -9.50 -21.15
N PRO A 237 9.05 -10.23 -22.02
CA PRO A 237 10.28 -9.72 -22.61
C PRO A 237 10.02 -8.40 -23.35
N MET A 238 11.02 -7.51 -23.35
CA MET A 238 10.90 -6.24 -24.07
C MET A 238 10.81 -6.54 -25.56
N THR A 239 9.63 -6.34 -26.14
CA THR A 239 9.49 -6.29 -27.59
C THR A 239 10.27 -5.06 -28.04
N GLN A 240 11.36 -5.27 -28.79
CA GLN A 240 12.15 -4.19 -29.36
C GLN A 240 11.23 -3.30 -30.22
N GLN A 241 10.79 -2.16 -29.69
CA GLN A 241 10.28 -1.08 -30.53
C GLN A 241 10.28 0.28 -29.83
N SER A 242 10.83 1.24 -30.58
CA SER A 242 10.97 2.67 -30.34
C SER A 242 12.07 3.12 -29.37
N THR A 243 13.23 3.39 -29.96
CA THR A 243 14.18 4.42 -29.54
C THR A 243 13.49 5.58 -28.81
N GLY A 244 13.82 5.75 -27.52
CA GLY A 244 13.64 7.00 -26.80
C GLY A 244 12.57 7.06 -25.70
N LYS A 245 11.64 6.10 -25.59
CA LYS A 245 10.63 6.12 -24.52
C LYS A 245 10.38 4.73 -23.94
N PRO A 246 10.37 4.55 -22.59
CA PRO A 246 9.98 3.29 -21.99
C PRO A 246 8.50 2.98 -22.34
N PRO A 247 8.15 1.70 -22.60
CA PRO A 247 6.80 1.29 -23.01
C PRO A 247 5.78 1.23 -21.85
N TRP A 248 6.03 1.94 -20.75
CA TRP A 248 5.16 2.01 -19.57
C TRP A 248 5.02 3.44 -19.07
#